data_AF-A0A7Y6CEC2-F1
#
_entry.id   AF-A0A7Y6CEC2-F1
#
_cell.length_a   1.000
_cell.length_b   1.000
_cell.length_c   1.000
_cell.angle_alpha   90.00
_cell.angle_beta   90.00
_cell.angle_gamma   90.00
#
_symmetry.space_group_name_H-M   'P 1'
#
loop_
_entity.id
_entity.type
_entity.pdbx_description
1 polymer ?
#
loop_
_entity_poly.entity_id
_entity_poly.type
_entity_poly.pdbx_seq_one_letter_code
_entity_poly.pdbx_strand_id
1 'polypeptide(L)'
;MARTVQARLDERSERDLALLRNEGCSDSEAIRLALHEAAETRRRRSALRLEAEAAASDPDDLAEALRVRREMDVIAAAWDNAD
;
A
#
# COMPACT_ATOMS: atom_id res chain seq x y z
N MET A 1 9.39 11.50 25.81
CA MET A 1 8.42 11.72 26.90
C MET A 1 7.08 11.13 26.50
N ALA A 2 6.38 10.47 27.43
CA ALA A 2 5.01 10.02 27.21
C ALA A 2 4.05 11.21 27.35
N ARG A 3 3.03 11.29 26.49
CA ARG A 3 1.93 12.24 26.60
C ARG A 3 0.60 11.49 26.74
N THR A 4 -0.32 12.02 27.53
CA THR A 4 -1.67 11.49 27.63
C THR A 4 -2.51 11.93 26.42
N VAL A 5 -3.30 11.01 25.88
CA VAL A 5 -4.29 11.28 24.83
C VAL A 5 -5.62 10.74 25.33
N GLN A 6 -6.68 11.56 25.24
CA GLN A 6 -8.05 11.15 25.56
C GLN A 6 -8.88 11.18 24.29
N ALA A 7 -9.63 10.10 24.05
CA ALA A 7 -10.54 9.97 22.92
C ALA A 7 -11.80 9.25 23.39
N ARG A 8 -12.95 9.64 22.85
CA ARG A 8 -14.20 8.88 23.01
C ARG A 8 -14.21 7.76 21.98
N LEU A 9 -14.55 6.57 22.41
CA LEU A 9 -14.70 5.40 21.53
C LEU A 9 -16.14 5.32 21.03
N ASP A 10 -16.29 4.91 19.77
CA ASP A 10 -17.58 4.46 19.26
C ASP A 10 -17.82 3.00 19.66
N GLU A 11 -19.04 2.51 19.44
CA GLU A 11 -19.45 1.16 19.84
C GLU A 11 -18.56 0.07 19.20
N ARG A 12 -18.07 0.31 17.98
CA ARG A 12 -17.14 -0.60 17.33
C ARG A 12 -15.81 -0.65 18.06
N SER A 13 -15.22 0.51 18.34
CA SER A 13 -13.92 0.60 19.03
C SER A 13 -14.00 0.05 20.46
N GLU A 14 -15.13 0.21 21.14
CA GLU A 14 -15.37 -0.42 22.45
C GLU A 14 -15.36 -1.96 22.36
N ARG A 15 -16.00 -2.54 21.33
CA ARG A 15 -15.98 -4.00 21.10
C ARG A 15 -14.59 -4.52 20.76
N ASP A 16 -13.87 -3.82 19.88
CA ASP A 16 -12.51 -4.19 19.49
C ASP A 16 -11.56 -4.09 20.70
N LEU A 17 -11.71 -3.07 21.55
CA LEU A 17 -10.95 -2.93 22.79
C LEU A 17 -11.28 -4.04 23.80
N ALA A 18 -12.56 -4.43 23.92
CA ALA A 18 -12.98 -5.52 24.78
C ALA A 18 -12.37 -6.87 24.34
N LEU A 19 -12.26 -7.13 23.03
CA LEU A 19 -11.58 -8.31 22.50
C LEU A 19 -10.11 -8.34 22.97
N LEU A 20 -9.38 -7.24 22.76
CA LEU A 20 -7.96 -7.16 23.13
C LEU A 20 -7.73 -7.28 24.64
N ARG A 21 -8.65 -6.76 25.46
CA ARG A 21 -8.65 -6.97 26.91
C ARG A 21 -8.82 -8.45 27.28
N ASN A 22 -9.71 -9.16 26.60
CA ASN A 22 -9.92 -10.60 26.84
C ASN A 22 -8.69 -11.43 26.47
N GLU A 23 -7.84 -10.93 25.56
CA GLU A 23 -6.54 -11.53 25.21
C GLU A 23 -5.42 -11.17 26.20
N GLY A 24 -5.73 -10.40 27.25
CA GLY A 24 -4.80 -10.04 28.33
C GLY A 24 -4.08 -8.70 28.14
N CYS A 25 -4.41 -7.92 27.10
CA CYS A 25 -3.84 -6.59 26.92
C CYS A 25 -4.49 -5.57 27.86
N SER A 26 -3.69 -4.66 28.43
CA SER A 26 -4.25 -3.43 29.00
C SER A 26 -4.75 -2.48 27.89
N ASP A 27 -5.67 -1.57 28.21
CA ASP A 27 -6.16 -0.57 27.26
C ASP A 27 -5.05 0.22 26.60
N SER A 28 -4.07 0.62 27.42
CA SER A 28 -2.95 1.43 26.96
C SER A 28 -2.06 0.65 26.00
N GLU A 29 -1.88 -0.66 26.22
CA GLU A 29 -1.13 -1.52 25.29
C GLU A 29 -1.91 -1.72 23.99
N ALA A 30 -3.19 -2.06 24.08
CA ALA A 30 -4.09 -2.21 22.94
C ALA A 30 -4.11 -0.95 22.06
N ILE A 31 -4.30 0.22 22.67
CA ILE A 31 -4.32 1.51 21.95
C ILE A 31 -2.97 1.82 21.31
N ARG A 32 -1.85 1.60 22.03
CA ARG A 32 -0.51 1.83 21.48
C ARG A 32 -0.21 0.89 20.31
N LEU A 33 -0.59 -0.37 20.42
CA LEU A 33 -0.43 -1.37 19.37
C LEU A 33 -1.25 -0.97 18.13
N ALA A 34 -2.54 -0.67 18.31
CA ALA A 34 -3.41 -0.26 17.21
C ALA A 34 -2.89 1.00 16.49
N LEU A 35 -2.38 2.00 17.23
CA LEU A 35 -1.76 3.19 16.64
C LEU A 35 -0.49 2.85 15.85
N HIS A 36 0.35 1.95 16.37
CA HIS A 36 1.56 1.52 15.69
C HIS A 36 1.25 0.77 14.39
N GLU A 37 0.35 -0.21 14.43
CA GLU A 37 -0.05 -0.99 13.26
C GLU A 37 -0.73 -0.14 12.19
N ALA A 38 -1.59 0.80 12.59
CA ALA A 38 -2.22 1.75 11.67
C ALA A 38 -1.18 2.66 11.00
N ALA A 39 -0.19 3.14 11.76
CA ALA A 39 0.89 3.96 11.22
C ALA A 39 1.78 3.17 10.25
N GLU A 40 2.17 1.95 10.61
CA GLU A 40 2.97 1.07 9.77
C GLU A 40 2.25 0.70 8.47
N THR A 41 0.95 0.37 8.56
CA THR A 41 0.13 0.09 7.37
C THR A 41 0.11 1.27 6.41
N ARG A 42 -0.04 2.51 6.93
CA ARG A 42 -0.01 3.72 6.12
C ARG A 42 1.37 3.97 5.50
N ARG A 43 2.44 3.79 6.27
CA ARG A 43 3.82 3.94 5.78
C ARG A 43 4.13 2.97 4.64
N ARG A 44 3.80 1.68 4.82
CA ARG A 44 4.00 0.65 3.80
C ARG A 44 3.23 0.96 2.52
N ARG A 45 1.95 1.34 2.63
CA ARG A 45 1.14 1.75 1.47
C ARG A 45 1.72 2.96 0.75
N SER A 46 2.20 3.96 1.49
CA SER A 46 2.84 5.13 0.91
C SER A 46 4.17 4.80 0.22
N ALA A 47 4.99 3.94 0.83
CA ALA A 47 6.25 3.50 0.24
C ALA A 47 6.01 2.72 -1.07
N LEU A 48 5.10 1.75 -1.05
CA LEU A 48 4.72 0.99 -2.24
C LEU A 48 4.17 1.91 -3.35
N ARG A 49 3.36 2.91 -2.99
CA ARG A 49 2.84 3.88 -3.98
C ARG A 49 3.98 4.68 -4.61
N LEU A 50 4.92 5.19 -3.80
CA LEU A 50 6.06 5.95 -4.31
C LEU A 50 6.97 5.09 -5.19
N GLU A 51 7.22 3.85 -4.79
CA GLU A 51 8.00 2.89 -5.58
C GLU A 51 7.32 2.58 -6.92
N ALA A 52 6.00 2.35 -6.92
CA ALA A 52 5.23 2.13 -8.14
C ALA A 52 5.21 3.37 -9.06
N GLU A 53 5.08 4.58 -8.51
CA GLU A 53 5.16 5.83 -9.26
C GLU A 53 6.55 6.03 -9.88
N ALA A 54 7.62 5.68 -9.14
CA ALA A 54 8.99 5.74 -9.63
C ALA A 54 9.23 4.73 -10.77
N ALA A 55 8.84 3.46 -10.58
CA ALA A 55 8.97 2.42 -11.59
C ALA A 55 8.16 2.74 -12.86
N ALA A 56 6.94 3.24 -12.73
CA ALA A 56 6.11 3.63 -13.88
C ALA A 56 6.69 4.82 -14.67
N SER A 57 7.56 5.61 -14.03
CA SER A 57 8.20 6.78 -14.65
C SER A 57 9.65 6.51 -15.03
N ASP A 58 10.12 5.25 -14.96
CA ASP A 58 11.49 4.89 -15.31
C ASP A 58 11.73 5.12 -16.81
N PRO A 59 12.64 6.05 -17.19
CA PRO A 59 12.87 6.39 -18.59
C PRO A 59 13.40 5.21 -19.43
N ASP A 60 14.17 4.31 -18.82
CA ASP A 60 14.76 3.17 -19.53
C ASP A 60 13.68 2.12 -19.84
N ASP A 61 12.82 1.82 -18.86
CA ASP A 61 11.67 0.93 -19.05
C ASP A 61 10.69 1.50 -20.10
N LEU A 62 10.44 2.81 -20.06
CA LEU A 62 9.59 3.47 -21.06
C LEU A 62 10.21 3.41 -22.46
N ALA A 63 11.52 3.65 -22.58
CA ALA A 63 12.23 3.57 -23.86
C ALA A 63 12.18 2.14 -24.43
N GLU A 64 12.36 1.15 -23.57
CA GLU A 64 12.31 -0.26 -23.93
C GLU A 64 10.89 -0.70 -24.33
N ALA A 65 9.87 -0.31 -23.56
CA ALA A 65 8.47 -0.59 -23.91
C ALA A 65 8.09 0.01 -25.27
N LEU A 66 8.58 1.22 -25.57
CA LEU A 66 8.40 1.85 -26.89
C LEU A 66 9.15 1.09 -28.00
N ARG A 67 10.34 0.56 -27.72
CA ARG A 67 11.11 -0.26 -28.67
C ARG A 67 10.37 -1.56 -28.99
N VAL A 68 9.97 -2.30 -27.96
CA VAL A 68 9.22 -3.54 -28.11
C VAL A 68 7.91 -3.30 -28.86
N ARG A 69 7.18 -2.22 -28.55
CA ARG A 69 5.95 -1.87 -29.28
C ARG A 69 6.20 -1.69 -30.78
N ARG A 70 7.25 -0.95 -31.16
CA ARG A 70 7.61 -0.77 -32.58
C ARG A 70 7.96 -2.09 -33.26
N GLU A 71 8.65 -3.00 -32.57
CA GLU A 71 8.97 -4.32 -33.10
C GLU A 71 7.71 -5.18 -33.30
N MET A 72 6.77 -5.13 -32.35
CA MET A 72 5.49 -5.80 -32.47
C MET A 72 4.65 -5.22 -33.62
N ASP A 73 4.66 -3.91 -33.82
CA ASP A 73 3.94 -3.26 -34.93
C ASP A 73 4.47 -3.75 -36.29
N VAL A 74 5.80 -3.95 -36.43
CA VAL A 74 6.40 -4.52 -37.64
C VAL A 74 5.96 -5.97 -37.86
N ILE A 75 5.96 -6.79 -36.80
CA ILE A 75 5.51 -8.19 -36.88
C ILE A 75 4.03 -8.27 -37.25
N ALA A 76 3.18 -7.46 -36.61
CA ALA A 76 1.75 -7.41 -36.88
C ALA A 76 1.48 -7.01 -38.34
N ALA A 77 2.15 -5.98 -38.84
CA ALA A 77 2.04 -5.58 -40.24
C ALA A 77 2.49 -6.70 -41.19
N ALA A 78 3.57 -7.42 -40.87
CA ALA A 78 4.04 -8.53 -41.69
C ALA A 78 3.03 -9.70 -41.75
N TRP A 79 2.30 -9.94 -40.66
CA TRP A 79 1.23 -10.94 -40.63
C TRP A 79 -0.02 -10.49 -41.40
N ASP A 80 -0.44 -9.24 -41.27
CA ASP A 80 -1.60 -8.71 -42.00
C ASP A 80 -1.41 -8.71 -43.53
N ASN A 81 -0.16 -8.60 -44.01
CA ASN A 81 0.17 -8.65 -45.44
C ASN A 81 0.39 -10.08 -45.98
N ALA A 82 0.27 -11.11 -45.13
CA ALA A 82 0.45 -12.51 -45.50
C ALA A 82 -0.87 -13.24 -45.83
N ASP A 83 -2.02 -12.59 -45.60
CA ASP A 83 -3.37 -12.99 -46.03
C ASP A 83 -3.79 -12.27 -47.34
#